data_AF-A0A2T0VY25-F1
#
_entry.id   AF-A0A2T0VY25-F1
#
_cell.length_a   1.000
_cell.length_b   1.000
_cell.length_c   1.000
_cell.angle_alpha   90.00
_cell.angle_beta   90.00
_cell.angle_gamma   90.00
#
_symmetry.space_group_name_H-M   'P 1'
#
loop_
_entity.id
_entity.type
_entity.pdbx_description
1 polymer ?
#
loop_
_entity_poly.entity_id
_entity_poly.type
_entity_poly.pdbx_seq_one_letter_code
_entity_poly.pdbx_strand_id
1 'polypeptide(L)'
;MKNLLASALILLGSSAFAQSVSDQLNDYPTIARADYVFGCMAVNGQGRDQLAKCACSIDHIATILPYERYVEAETVLSMQLAGGERMAIFRTASMTQAIVADLRRAQAEAEILCF
;
A
#
# COMPACT_ATOMS: atom_id res chain seq x y z
N MET A 1 5.42 -60.16 7.97
CA MET A 1 4.40 -59.22 8.49
C MET A 1 5.10 -58.04 9.16
N LYS A 2 5.65 -57.09 8.40
CA LYS A 2 6.43 -55.98 8.99
C LYS A 2 6.47 -54.67 8.19
N ASN A 3 5.67 -54.54 7.13
CA ASN A 3 5.79 -53.40 6.19
C ASN A 3 4.43 -52.78 5.83
N LEU A 4 3.61 -52.40 6.83
CA LEU A 4 2.29 -51.80 6.57
C LEU A 4 1.98 -50.54 7.40
N LEU A 5 2.99 -49.92 8.02
CA LEU A 5 2.81 -48.73 8.88
C LEU A 5 3.68 -47.54 8.44
N ALA A 6 3.80 -47.28 7.14
CA ALA A 6 4.62 -46.18 6.63
C ALA A 6 3.92 -45.35 5.53
N SER A 7 2.61 -45.11 5.62
CA SER A 7 1.90 -44.34 4.56
C SER A 7 0.85 -43.34 5.05
N ALA A 8 0.93 -42.85 6.28
CA ALA A 8 -0.08 -41.90 6.77
C ALA A 8 0.53 -40.71 7.51
N LEU A 9 1.32 -39.85 6.84
CA LEU A 9 1.55 -38.48 7.33
C LEU A 9 2.14 -37.52 6.27
N ILE A 10 1.49 -37.33 5.12
CA ILE A 10 1.86 -36.24 4.19
C ILE A 10 0.59 -35.62 3.59
N LEU A 11 -0.28 -34.98 4.39
CA LEU A 11 -1.44 -34.23 3.86
C LEU A 11 -1.82 -32.97 4.66
N LEU A 12 -0.89 -32.36 5.40
CA LEU A 12 -1.15 -31.14 6.20
C LEU A 12 -0.35 -29.92 5.72
N GLY A 13 -0.24 -29.67 4.42
CA GLY A 13 0.67 -28.63 3.91
C GLY A 13 0.32 -27.94 2.60
N SER A 14 -0.94 -27.79 2.23
CA SER A 14 -1.30 -27.19 0.91
C SER A 14 -2.16 -25.92 0.96
N SER A 15 -2.38 -25.30 2.12
CA SER A 15 -3.19 -24.08 2.23
C SER A 15 -2.39 -22.77 2.23
N ALA A 16 -1.11 -22.77 1.86
CA ALA A 16 -0.24 -21.60 2.04
C ALA A 16 -0.13 -20.63 0.85
N PHE A 17 -0.67 -20.91 -0.35
CA PHE A 17 -0.49 -20.02 -1.52
C PHE A 17 -1.69 -19.96 -2.46
N ALA A 18 -2.85 -19.59 -1.94
CA ALA A 18 -3.97 -19.17 -2.78
C ALA A 18 -4.25 -17.68 -2.59
N GLN A 19 -3.23 -16.82 -2.72
CA GLN A 19 -3.52 -15.43 -3.09
C GLN A 19 -4.04 -15.47 -4.53
N SER A 20 -5.29 -15.08 -4.73
CA SER A 20 -5.83 -14.99 -6.08
C SER A 20 -5.04 -13.96 -6.87
N VAL A 21 -4.87 -14.14 -8.19
CA VAL A 21 -4.27 -13.11 -9.06
C VAL A 21 -4.99 -11.75 -8.90
N SER A 22 -6.27 -11.78 -8.55
CA SER A 22 -7.07 -10.59 -8.24
C SER A 22 -6.62 -9.86 -6.97
N ASP A 23 -6.18 -10.56 -5.93
CA ASP A 23 -5.59 -9.95 -4.71
C ASP A 23 -4.26 -9.27 -5.02
N GLN A 24 -3.48 -9.82 -5.95
CA GLN A 24 -2.21 -9.22 -6.37
C GLN A 24 -2.41 -8.01 -7.30
N LEU A 25 -3.53 -7.93 -8.02
CA LEU A 25 -3.87 -6.83 -8.93
C LEU A 25 -4.74 -5.74 -8.27
N ASN A 26 -5.41 -6.02 -7.16
CA ASN A 26 -6.31 -5.12 -6.44
C ASN A 26 -6.11 -5.22 -4.93
N ASP A 27 -4.88 -5.17 -4.46
CA ASP A 27 -4.53 -5.27 -3.05
C ASP A 27 -5.08 -4.09 -2.23
N TYR A 28 -5.30 -2.91 -2.83
CA TYR A 28 -5.87 -1.76 -2.12
C TYR A 28 -7.39 -1.87 -2.00
N PRO A 29 -7.94 -1.83 -0.77
CA PRO A 29 -9.38 -1.77 -0.55
C PRO A 29 -10.01 -0.57 -1.26
N THR A 30 -11.23 -0.74 -1.78
CA THR A 30 -11.96 0.33 -2.49
C THR A 30 -12.10 1.60 -1.65
N ILE A 31 -12.30 1.45 -0.33
CA ILE A 31 -12.38 2.60 0.58
C ILE A 31 -11.06 3.39 0.62
N ALA A 32 -9.90 2.72 0.66
CA ALA A 32 -8.60 3.38 0.64
C ALA A 32 -8.35 4.11 -0.68
N ARG A 33 -8.74 3.52 -1.81
CA ARG A 33 -8.69 4.18 -3.11
C ARG A 33 -9.58 5.42 -3.15
N ALA A 34 -10.80 5.33 -2.64
CA ALA A 34 -11.74 6.44 -2.59
C ALA A 34 -11.22 7.58 -1.70
N ASP A 35 -10.70 7.27 -0.51
CA ASP A 35 -10.14 8.25 0.41
C ASP A 35 -8.94 8.98 -0.20
N TYR A 36 -8.02 8.25 -0.84
CA TYR A 36 -6.92 8.86 -1.58
C TYR A 36 -7.44 9.81 -2.66
N VAL A 37 -8.40 9.36 -3.48
CA VAL A 37 -8.95 10.17 -4.59
C VAL A 37 -9.60 11.45 -4.05
N PHE A 38 -10.35 11.37 -2.95
CA PHE A 38 -10.91 12.56 -2.31
C PHE A 38 -9.83 13.53 -1.82
N GLY A 39 -8.77 13.02 -1.19
CA GLY A 39 -7.63 13.82 -0.75
C GLY A 39 -6.88 14.48 -1.92
N CYS A 40 -6.64 13.72 -2.99
CA CYS A 40 -6.01 14.21 -4.22
C CYS A 40 -6.82 15.32 -4.89
N MET A 41 -8.14 15.16 -5.00
CA MET A 41 -9.02 16.19 -5.58
C MET A 41 -9.12 17.43 -4.68
N ALA A 42 -8.99 17.29 -3.36
CA ALA A 42 -9.01 18.44 -2.45
C ALA A 42 -7.85 19.42 -2.71
N VAL A 43 -6.70 18.93 -3.20
CA VAL A 43 -5.51 19.76 -3.45
C VAL A 43 -5.30 20.12 -4.92
N ASN A 44 -5.76 19.27 -5.86
CA ASN A 44 -5.56 19.48 -7.30
C ASN A 44 -6.78 20.05 -8.04
N GLY A 45 -7.96 19.99 -7.43
CA GLY A 45 -9.21 20.49 -8.02
C GLY A 45 -10.31 19.44 -8.13
N GLN A 46 -11.48 19.89 -8.57
CA GLN A 46 -12.69 19.08 -8.63
C GLN A 46 -13.14 18.86 -10.08
N GLY A 47 -14.01 17.88 -10.30
CA GLY A 47 -14.58 17.56 -11.61
C GLY A 47 -14.11 16.23 -12.19
N ARG A 48 -14.68 15.84 -13.34
CA ARG A 48 -14.48 14.51 -13.94
C ARG A 48 -13.07 14.28 -14.46
N ASP A 49 -12.41 15.32 -15.01
CA ASP A 49 -11.01 15.23 -15.45
C ASP A 49 -10.09 14.96 -14.27
N GLN A 50 -10.20 15.76 -13.21
CA GLN A 50 -9.35 15.62 -12.02
C GLN A 50 -9.62 14.31 -11.27
N LEU A 51 -10.87 13.84 -11.24
CA LEU A 51 -11.22 12.51 -10.75
C LEU A 51 -10.48 11.41 -11.51
N ALA A 52 -10.42 11.49 -12.84
CA ALA A 52 -9.73 10.49 -13.66
C ALA A 52 -8.21 10.48 -13.41
N LYS A 53 -7.59 11.66 -13.28
CA LYS A 53 -6.16 11.79 -12.94
C LYS A 53 -5.84 11.27 -11.55
N CYS A 54 -6.64 11.62 -10.55
CA CYS A 54 -6.48 11.12 -9.19
C CYS A 54 -6.69 9.61 -9.07
N ALA A 55 -7.65 9.05 -9.82
CA ALA A 55 -7.85 7.60 -9.90
C ALA A 55 -6.66 6.90 -10.56
N CYS A 56 -6.17 7.43 -11.70
CA CYS A 56 -4.95 6.95 -12.34
C CYS A 56 -3.76 6.91 -11.37
N SER A 57 -3.60 7.96 -10.56
CA SER A 57 -2.48 8.08 -9.64
C SER A 57 -2.47 6.97 -8.57
N ILE A 58 -3.60 6.70 -7.91
CA ILE A 58 -3.66 5.63 -6.90
C ILE A 58 -3.55 4.24 -7.53
N ASP A 59 -4.09 4.05 -8.73
CA ASP A 59 -3.94 2.81 -9.47
C ASP A 59 -2.47 2.56 -9.82
N HIS A 60 -1.73 3.59 -10.23
CA HIS A 60 -0.30 3.47 -10.49
C HIS A 60 0.51 3.21 -9.21
N ILE A 61 0.23 3.92 -8.12
CA ILE A 61 0.88 3.70 -6.82
C ILE A 61 0.72 2.25 -6.37
N ALA A 62 -0.47 1.66 -6.52
CA ALA A 62 -0.74 0.27 -6.17
C ALA A 62 0.09 -0.74 -7.00
N THR A 63 0.59 -0.35 -8.18
CA THR A 63 1.48 -1.23 -8.96
C THR A 63 2.92 -1.27 -8.43
N ILE A 64 3.31 -0.28 -7.63
CA ILE A 64 4.69 -0.12 -7.11
C ILE A 64 4.75 -0.48 -5.62
N LEU A 65 3.75 -0.08 -4.85
CA LEU A 65 3.76 -0.13 -3.39
C LEU A 65 2.61 -0.99 -2.87
N PRO A 66 2.89 -2.14 -2.22
CA PRO A 66 1.86 -2.97 -1.60
C PRO A 66 1.06 -2.22 -0.53
N TYR A 67 -0.21 -2.56 -0.38
CA TYR A 67 -1.13 -1.86 0.52
C TYR A 67 -0.63 -1.75 1.97
N GLU A 68 -0.01 -2.79 2.54
CA GLU A 68 0.53 -2.72 3.90
C GLU A 68 1.61 -1.63 4.03
N ARG A 69 2.48 -1.50 3.02
CA ARG A 69 3.56 -0.50 2.99
C ARG A 69 3.00 0.91 2.81
N TYR A 70 1.90 1.04 2.08
CA TYR A 70 1.16 2.29 1.95
C TYR A 70 0.59 2.75 3.29
N VAL A 71 -0.10 1.86 4.02
CA VAL A 71 -0.66 2.18 5.34
C VAL A 71 0.43 2.55 6.35
N GLU A 72 1.57 1.85 6.32
CA GLU A 72 2.72 2.23 7.14
C GLU A 72 3.24 3.64 6.83
N ALA A 73 3.38 3.98 5.54
CA ALA A 73 3.84 5.30 5.12
C ALA A 73 2.85 6.41 5.49
N GLU A 74 1.55 6.20 5.29
CA GLU A 74 0.50 7.12 5.76
C GLU A 74 0.55 7.31 7.28
N THR A 75 0.75 6.22 8.02
CA THR A 75 0.87 6.27 9.48
C THR A 75 2.05 7.15 9.88
N VAL A 76 3.23 6.93 9.29
CA VAL A 76 4.42 7.77 9.56
C VAL A 76 4.14 9.24 9.23
N LEU A 77 3.52 9.53 8.07
CA LEU A 77 3.17 10.89 7.68
C LEU A 77 2.19 11.54 8.67
N SER A 78 1.18 10.81 9.15
CA SER A 78 0.24 11.29 10.16
C SER A 78 0.95 11.64 11.48
N MET A 79 1.93 10.83 11.88
CA MET A 79 2.74 11.06 13.08
C MET A 79 3.68 12.25 12.91
N GLN A 80 4.18 12.50 11.70
CA GLN A 80 5.02 13.68 11.41
C GLN A 80 4.22 14.99 11.50
N LEU A 81 2.93 14.95 11.12
CA LEU A 81 1.98 16.06 11.26
C LEU A 81 1.53 16.25 12.72
N ALA A 82 1.56 15.19 13.53
CA ALA A 82 1.26 15.26 14.95
C ALA A 82 2.31 16.11 15.71
N GLY A 83 1.81 16.99 16.58
CA GLY A 83 2.65 17.87 17.40
C GLY A 83 3.28 17.16 18.61
N GLY A 84 4.27 17.83 19.21
CA GLY A 84 4.92 17.39 20.45
C GLY A 84 6.31 16.78 20.25
N GLU A 85 7.15 16.91 21.28
CA GLU A 85 8.56 16.51 21.26
C GLU A 85 8.74 15.01 20.96
N ARG A 86 7.84 14.16 21.48
CA ARG A 86 7.84 12.71 21.23
C ARG A 86 7.58 12.34 19.77
N MET A 87 6.85 13.17 19.03
CA MET A 87 6.56 12.94 17.62
C MET A 87 7.66 13.48 16.70
N ALA A 88 8.57 14.32 17.22
CA ALA A 88 9.70 14.84 16.45
C ALA A 88 10.64 13.75 15.92
N ILE A 89 10.72 12.61 16.61
CA ILE A 89 11.54 11.47 16.19
C ILE A 89 11.10 10.90 14.83
N PHE A 90 9.80 10.97 14.49
CA PHE A 90 9.29 10.47 13.20
C PHE A 90 9.66 11.35 12.01
N ARG A 91 10.14 12.57 12.25
CA ARG A 91 10.68 13.45 11.20
C ARG A 91 12.16 13.18 10.92
N THR A 92 12.91 12.72 11.92
CA THR A 92 14.38 12.60 11.84
C THR A 92 14.89 11.17 11.80
N ALA A 93 14.10 10.17 12.21
CA ALA A 93 14.54 8.78 12.22
C ALA A 93 14.70 8.23 10.79
N SER A 94 15.90 7.73 10.48
CA SER A 94 16.24 7.19 9.16
C SER A 94 15.30 6.07 8.70
N MET A 95 14.89 5.19 9.61
CA MET A 95 13.93 4.12 9.33
C MET A 95 12.57 4.67 8.87
N THR A 96 12.07 5.72 9.53
CA THR A 96 10.78 6.34 9.16
C THR A 96 10.87 7.06 7.82
N GLN A 97 12.02 7.66 7.51
CA GLN A 97 12.25 8.29 6.21
C GLN A 97 12.30 7.26 5.08
N ALA A 98 12.91 6.09 5.31
CA ALA A 98 12.94 5.02 4.32
C ALA A 98 11.53 4.52 3.97
N ILE A 99 10.65 4.35 4.98
CA ILE A 99 9.25 3.95 4.75
C ILE A 99 8.51 4.97 3.86
N VAL A 100 8.69 6.27 4.14
CA VAL A 100 8.05 7.33 3.36
C VAL A 100 8.67 7.48 1.97
N ALA A 101 9.97 7.19 1.80
CA ALA A 101 10.68 7.37 0.55
C ALA A 101 10.09 6.53 -0.60
N ASP A 102 9.69 5.29 -0.33
CA ASP A 102 9.09 4.43 -1.36
C ASP A 102 7.72 4.95 -1.80
N LEU A 103 6.88 5.42 -0.86
CA LEU A 103 5.62 6.10 -1.20
C LEU A 103 5.87 7.36 -2.03
N ARG A 104 6.85 8.19 -1.67
CA ARG A 104 7.19 9.41 -2.42
C ARG A 104 7.71 9.12 -3.82
N ARG A 105 8.47 8.03 -4.00
CA ARG A 105 8.89 7.56 -5.32
C ARG A 105 7.68 7.18 -6.17
N ALA A 106 6.79 6.33 -5.65
CA ALA A 106 5.58 5.92 -6.37
C ALA A 106 4.68 7.11 -6.72
N GLN A 107 4.53 8.09 -5.81
CA GLN A 107 3.80 9.33 -6.08
C GLN A 107 4.45 10.18 -7.18
N ALA A 108 5.78 10.28 -7.21
CA ALA A 108 6.48 11.04 -8.24
C ALA A 108 6.34 10.40 -9.63
N GLU A 109 6.38 9.07 -9.72
CA GLU A 109 6.12 8.36 -10.97
C GLU A 109 4.66 8.54 -11.42
N ALA A 110 3.72 8.45 -10.48
CA ALA A 110 2.29 8.68 -10.75
C ALA A 110 2.01 10.10 -11.23
N GLU A 111 2.70 11.12 -10.68
CA GLU A 111 2.57 12.50 -11.14
C GLU A 111 2.97 12.62 -12.63
N ILE A 112 4.11 12.07 -13.02
CA ILE A 112 4.59 12.15 -14.41
C ILE A 112 3.66 11.43 -15.40
N LEU A 113 3.03 10.33 -14.96
CA LEU A 113 2.21 9.50 -15.84
C LEU A 113 0.75 9.95 -15.92
N CYS A 114 0.20 10.49 -14.84
CA CYS A 114 -1.23 10.74 -14.71
C CYS A 114 -1.64 12.22 -14.73
N PHE A 115 -0.71 13.16 -14.51
CA PHE A 115 -0.99 14.60 -14.42
C PHE A 115 -0.34 15.40 -15.55
#